data_AF-A0AA51HW68-F1
#
_entry.id   AF-A0AA51HW68-F1
#
_cell.length_a   1.000
_cell.length_b   1.000
_cell.length_c   1.000
_cell.angle_alpha   90.00
_cell.angle_beta   90.00
_cell.angle_gamma   90.00
#
_symmetry.space_group_name_H-M   'P 1'
#
loop_
_entity.id
_entity.type
_entity.pdbx_description
1 polymer ?
#
loop_
_entity_poly.entity_id
_entity_poly.type
_entity_poly.pdbx_seq_one_letter_code
_entity_poly.pdbx_strand_id
1 'polypeptide(L)' 'RYNPKNSGADDVGLVDVPEGEEEKLKAAVATIGPVSVAIDASQETFQLYSDGVYYDENCSSTNLD' A
#
# COMPACT_ATOMS: atom_id res chain seq x y z
N ARG A 1 -12.16 5.63 27.59
CA ARG A 1 -13.08 4.48 27.37
C ARG A 1 -13.66 4.63 25.97
N TYR A 2 -13.70 3.56 25.18
CA TYR A 2 -14.33 3.53 23.85
C TYR A 2 -15.86 3.75 23.97
N ASN A 3 -16.46 4.51 23.04
CA ASN A 3 -17.91 4.69 22.91
C ASN A 3 -18.37 4.20 21.52
N PRO A 4 -19.06 3.06 21.42
CA PRO A 4 -19.45 2.48 20.13
C PRO A 4 -20.39 3.37 19.31
N LYS A 5 -21.09 4.32 19.95
CA LYS A 5 -21.95 5.28 19.24
C LYS A 5 -21.18 6.27 18.37
N ASN A 6 -19.87 6.40 18.59
CA ASN A 6 -18.99 7.27 17.81
C ASN A 6 -18.17 6.49 16.77
N SER A 7 -18.54 5.24 16.45
CA SER A 7 -17.86 4.49 15.38
C SER A 7 -18.17 5.12 14.02
N GLY A 8 -17.14 5.36 13.21
CA GLY A 8 -17.27 5.95 11.88
C GLY A 8 -17.40 4.92 10.75
N ALA A 9 -17.11 3.65 11.03
CA ALA A 9 -17.19 2.55 10.08
C ALA A 9 -17.23 1.21 10.83
N ASP A 10 -17.68 0.17 10.12
CA ASP A 10 -17.53 -1.22 10.52
C ASP A 10 -16.58 -1.90 9.52
N ASP A 11 -15.68 -2.76 10.03
CA ASP A 11 -14.85 -3.63 9.20
C ASP A 11 -15.44 -5.03 9.19
N VAL A 12 -15.74 -5.53 7.98
CA VAL A 12 -16.36 -6.85 7.76
C VAL A 12 -15.35 -7.88 7.24
N GLY A 13 -14.11 -7.48 7.00
CA GLY A 13 -13.03 -8.36 6.55
C GLY A 13 -12.14 -7.74 5.47
N LEU A 14 -11.12 -8.52 5.09
CA LEU A 14 -10.11 -8.15 4.11
C LEU A 14 -9.94 -9.23 3.04
N VAL A 15 -9.37 -8.84 1.91
CA VAL A 15 -8.95 -9.74 0.84
C VAL A 15 -7.54 -9.34 0.40
N ASP A 16 -6.65 -10.31 0.32
CA ASP A 16 -5.28 -10.10 -0.13
C ASP A 16 -5.15 -10.25 -1.64
N VAL A 17 -4.36 -9.37 -2.24
CA VAL A 17 -3.87 -9.55 -3.62
C VAL A 17 -2.68 -10.50 -3.58
N PRO A 18 -2.57 -11.46 -4.52
CA PRO A 18 -1.41 -12.35 -4.59
C PRO A 18 -0.09 -11.58 -4.67
N GLU A 19 0.91 -12.04 -3.91
CA GLU A 19 2.23 -11.42 -3.82
C GLU A 19 2.90 -11.33 -5.21
N GLY A 20 3.46 -10.16 -5.52
CA GLY A 20 4.17 -9.91 -6.77
C GLY A 20 3.31 -9.84 -8.04
N GLU A 21 1.98 -9.99 -7.95
CA GLU A 21 1.10 -9.97 -9.11
C GLU A 21 0.56 -8.56 -9.42
N GLU A 22 1.41 -7.70 -9.99
CA GLU A 22 1.08 -6.30 -10.31
C GLU A 22 -0.14 -6.13 -11.24
N GLU A 23 -0.40 -7.06 -12.17
CA GLU A 23 -1.59 -7.03 -13.01
C GLU A 23 -2.89 -7.25 -12.21
N LYS A 24 -2.84 -8.09 -11.17
CA LYS A 24 -3.97 -8.26 -10.25
C LYS A 24 -4.14 -7.05 -9.34
N LEU A 25 -3.05 -6.46 -8.87
CA LEU A 25 -3.09 -5.21 -8.10
C LEU A 25 -3.73 -4.08 -8.92
N LYS A 26 -3.31 -3.92 -10.18
CA LYS A 26 -3.90 -2.97 -11.13
C LYS A 26 -5.40 -3.19 -11.31
N ALA A 27 -5.83 -4.44 -11.49
CA ALA A 27 -7.25 -4.77 -11.60
C ALA A 27 -8.01 -4.40 -10.31
N ALA A 28 -7.47 -4.74 -9.14
CA ALA A 28 -8.08 -4.42 -7.84
C ALA A 28 -8.24 -2.90 -7.64
N VAL A 29 -7.22 -2.12 -7.95
CA VAL A 29 -7.28 -0.65 -7.88
C VAL A 29 -8.35 -0.09 -8.82
N ALA A 30 -8.47 -0.65 -10.03
CA ALA A 30 -9.44 -0.19 -11.01
C ALA A 30 -10.89 -0.55 -10.66
N THR A 31 -11.13 -1.71 -10.03
CA THR A 31 -12.49 -2.24 -9.83
C THR A 31 -13.02 -2.13 -8.41
N ILE A 32 -12.15 -2.10 -7.40
CA ILE A 32 -12.53 -2.09 -5.97
C ILE A 32 -12.30 -0.71 -5.37
N GLY A 33 -11.14 -0.10 -5.61
CA GLY A 33 -10.77 1.21 -5.08
C GLY A 33 -9.34 1.23 -4.51
N PRO A 34 -9.02 2.17 -3.61
CA PRO A 34 -7.71 2.23 -2.97
C PRO A 34 -7.33 0.91 -2.28
N VAL A 35 -6.09 0.47 -2.46
CA VAL A 35 -5.53 -0.77 -1.89
C VAL A 35 -4.35 -0.42 -1.00
N SER A 36 -4.33 -0.97 0.21
CA SER A 36 -3.17 -0.87 1.10
C SER A 36 -2.00 -1.71 0.58
N VAL A 37 -0.80 -1.13 0.56
CA VAL A 37 0.44 -1.79 0.12
C VAL A 37 1.58 -1.44 1.07
N ALA A 38 2.59 -2.31 1.16
CA ALA A 38 3.85 -2.05 1.85
C ALA A 38 4.96 -1.80 0.81
N ILE A 39 5.90 -0.91 1.12
CA ILE A 39 7.02 -0.55 0.22
C ILE A 39 8.32 -0.43 1.02
N ASP A 40 9.46 -0.56 0.35
CA ASP A 40 10.75 -0.16 0.93
C ASP A 40 10.91 1.36 0.83
N ALA A 41 10.62 2.05 1.94
CA ALA A 41 10.79 3.50 2.08
C ALA A 41 12.10 3.90 2.79
N SER A 42 13.03 2.96 2.98
CA SER A 42 14.23 3.19 3.80
C SER A 42 15.28 4.10 3.14
N GLN A 43 15.25 4.22 1.81
CA GLN A 43 16.23 4.97 1.04
C GLN A 43 16.05 6.50 1.18
N GLU A 44 17.15 7.24 1.34
CA GLU A 44 17.13 8.73 1.38
C GLU A 44 16.57 9.33 0.08
N THR A 45 16.77 8.63 -1.05
CA THR A 45 16.22 8.98 -2.37
C THR A 45 14.69 9.02 -2.36
N PHE A 46 14.03 8.12 -1.61
CA PHE A 46 12.58 8.14 -1.44
C PHE A 46 12.12 9.24 -0.47
N GLN A 47 12.84 9.43 0.64
CA GLN A 47 12.51 10.44 1.65
C GLN A 47 12.53 11.87 1.10
N LEU A 48 13.40 12.12 0.11
CA LEU A 48 13.59 13.43 -0.52
C LEU A 48 12.97 13.51 -1.94
N TYR A 49 12.21 12.50 -2.36
CA TYR A 49 11.56 12.48 -3.66
C TYR A 49 10.55 13.64 -3.82
N SER A 50 10.59 14.33 -4.97
CA SER A 50 9.74 15.51 -5.24
C SER A 50 8.80 15.34 -6.43
N ASP A 51 9.28 14.76 -7.54
CA ASP A 51 8.55 14.69 -8.79
C ASP A 51 9.12 13.61 -9.74
N GLY A 52 8.34 13.26 -10.78
CA GLY A 52 8.71 12.26 -11.78
C GLY A 52 8.07 10.89 -11.54
N VAL A 53 8.83 9.83 -11.81
CA VAL A 53 8.48 8.44 -11.48
C VAL A 53 9.68 7.87 -10.72
N TYR A 54 9.47 7.48 -9.47
CA TYR A 54 10.53 6.99 -8.60
C TYR A 54 11.00 5.58 -9.01
N TYR A 55 12.32 5.38 -9.04
CA TYR A 55 12.97 4.08 -9.24
C TYR A 55 14.33 4.08 -8.56
N ASP A 56 14.65 3.02 -7.81
CA ASP A 56 15.94 2.82 -7.15
C ASP A 56 16.31 1.34 -7.21
N GLU A 57 17.52 1.03 -7.69
CA GLU A 57 18.01 -0.36 -7.81
C GLU A 57 18.23 -1.03 -6.44
N ASN A 58 18.36 -0.25 -5.38
CA ASN A 58 18.53 -0.74 -4.00
C ASN A 58 17.20 -0.93 -3.27
N CYS A 59 16.06 -0.68 -3.93
CA CYS A 59 14.74 -0.91 -3.36
C CYS A 59 14.48 -2.41 -3.18
N SER A 60 14.24 -2.84 -1.94
CA SER A 60 13.96 -4.24 -1.63
C SER A 60 12.54 -4.63 -1.99
N SER A 61 12.35 -5.80 -2.61
CA SER A 61 11.03 -6.39 -2.82
C SER A 61 10.53 -7.22 -1.63
N THR A 62 11.32 -7.34 -0.56
CA THR A 62 11.00 -8.22 0.58
C THR A 62 11.16 -7.56 1.96
N ASN A 63 12.01 -6.54 2.08
CA ASN A 63 12.14 -5.76 3.30
C ASN A 63 11.29 -4.50 3.17
N LEU A 64 10.00 -4.61 3.51
CA LEU A 64 9.00 -3.57 3.33
C LEU A 64 8.54 -3.01 4.69
N ASP A 65 8.08 -1.76 4.69
CA ASP A 65 7.39 -1.09 5.80
C ASP A 65 5.92 -0.83 5.43
#